data_AF-E7QQC7-F1
#
_entry.id   AF-E7QQC7-F1
#
_cell.length_a   1.000
_cell.length_b   1.000
_cell.length_c   1.000
_cell.angle_alpha   90.00
_cell.angle_beta   90.00
_cell.angle_gamma   90.00
#
_symmetry.space_group_name_H-M   'P 1'
#
loop_
_entity.id
_entity.type
_entity.pdbx_description
1 polymer ?
#
loop_
_entity_poly.entity_id
_entity_poly.type
_entity_poly.pdbx_seq_one_letter_code
_entity_poly.pdbx_strand_id
1 'polypeptide(L)' 'MQVTFVTTIVVGAPLVALLALFSGVSLPTWASRVSFAVRVGAIVWFITAIGVFLYARTHQTVGQ' A
#
# COMPACT_ATOMS: atom_id res chain seq x y z
N MET A 1 10.62 -16.53 -1.63
CA MET A 1 9.33 -16.60 -2.34
C MET A 1 8.16 -16.83 -1.37
N GLN A 2 8.20 -17.86 -0.52
CA GLN A 2 7.12 -18.15 0.43
C GLN A 2 6.86 -17.00 1.42
N VAL A 3 7.89 -16.49 2.10
CA VAL A 3 7.73 -15.40 3.09
C VAL A 3 7.20 -14.11 2.46
N THR A 4 7.75 -13.69 1.32
CA THR A 4 7.30 -12.48 0.61
C THR A 4 5.82 -12.56 0.24
N PHE A 5 5.40 -13.69 -0.34
CA PHE A 5 3.99 -13.91 -0.71
C PHE A 5 3.07 -13.86 0.52
N VAL A 6 3.42 -14.59 1.58
CA VAL A 6 2.65 -14.61 2.83
C VAL A 6 2.55 -13.22 3.43
N THR A 7 3.65 -12.47 3.51
CA THR A 7 3.66 -11.11 4.04
C THR A 7 2.75 -10.18 3.24
N THR A 8 2.77 -10.24 1.91
CA THR A 8 1.90 -9.38 1.08
C THR A 8 0.42 -9.69 1.30
N ILE A 9 0.04 -10.95 1.47
CA ILE A 9 -1.35 -11.32 1.78
C ILE A 9 -1.73 -10.86 3.19
N VAL A 10 -0.92 -11.20 4.20
CA VAL A 10 -1.19 -10.93 5.62
C VAL A 10 -1.25 -9.44 5.92
N VAL A 11 -0.47 -8.60 5.22
CA VAL A 11 -0.48 -7.15 5.43
C VAL A 11 -1.45 -6.46 4.47
N GLY A 12 -1.44 -6.85 3.19
CA GLY A 12 -2.21 -6.17 2.15
C GLY A 12 -3.72 -6.35 2.29
N ALA A 13 -4.19 -7.57 2.57
CA ALA A 13 -5.62 -7.82 2.67
C ALA A 13 -6.28 -7.07 3.86
N PRO A 14 -5.72 -7.07 5.08
CA PRO A 14 -6.24 -6.26 6.18
C PRO A 14 -6.18 -4.76 5.90
N LEU A 15 -5.12 -4.26 5.28
CA LEU A 15 -5.00 -2.85 4.94
C LEU A 15 -6.13 -2.39 4.01
N VAL A 16 -6.40 -3.14 2.95
CA VAL A 16 -7.51 -2.86 2.02
C VAL A 16 -8.86 -2.96 2.73
N ALA A 17 -9.06 -3.98 3.57
CA ALA A 17 -10.31 -4.16 4.31
C ALA A 17 -10.57 -3.00 5.28
N LEU A 18 -9.58 -2.58 6.05
CA LEU A 18 -9.69 -1.45 6.97
C LEU A 18 -10.00 -0.16 6.22
N LEU A 19 -9.30 0.13 5.13
CA LEU A 19 -9.56 1.34 4.34
C LEU A 19 -10.96 1.33 3.73
N ALA A 20 -11.47 0.18 3.28
CA ALA A 20 -12.85 0.08 2.80
C ALA A 20 -13.86 0.36 3.93
N LEU A 21 -13.64 -0.18 5.13
CA LEU A 21 -14.49 0.05 6.30
C LEU A 21 -14.47 1.52 6.75
N PHE A 22 -13.29 2.13 6.88
CA PHE A 22 -13.16 3.53 7.31
C PHE A 22 -13.74 4.53 6.30
N SER A 23 -13.67 4.22 5.00
CA SER A 23 -14.21 5.08 3.95
C SER A 23 -15.71 4.90 3.71
N GLY A 24 -16.33 3.84 4.25
CA GLY A 24 -17.76 3.54 4.05
C GLY A 24 -18.12 3.23 2.59
N VAL A 25 -17.13 2.88 1.75
CA VAL A 25 -17.37 2.62 0.33
C VAL A 25 -18.12 1.30 0.20
N SER A 26 -19.17 1.29 -0.64
CA SER A 26 -19.88 0.07 -1.00
C SER A 26 -19.18 -0.61 -2.18
N LEU A 27 -18.74 -1.86 -1.99
CA LEU A 27 -18.08 -2.67 -3.02
C LEU A 27 -18.91 -3.92 -3.37
N PRO A 28 -20.08 -3.74 -4.03
CA PRO A 28 -21.03 -4.82 -4.28
C PRO A 28 -20.56 -5.78 -5.37
N THR A 29 -19.74 -5.31 -6.32
CA THR A 29 -19.26 -6.11 -7.45
C THR A 29 -17.80 -6.49 -7.29
N TRP A 30 -17.38 -7.58 -7.93
CA TRP A 30 -15.97 -7.97 -7.94
C TRP A 30 -15.09 -6.90 -8.61
N ALA A 31 -15.56 -6.29 -9.70
CA ALA A 31 -14.85 -5.22 -10.39
C ALA A 31 -14.60 -3.99 -9.50
N SER A 32 -15.57 -3.60 -8.65
CA SER A 32 -15.37 -2.50 -7.71
C SER A 32 -14.34 -2.85 -6.62
N ARG A 33 -14.34 -4.09 -6.14
CA ARG A 33 -13.32 -4.62 -5.20
C ARG A 33 -11.90 -4.54 -5.76
N VAL A 34 -11.72 -4.98 -7.00
CA VAL A 34 -10.41 -4.96 -7.67
C VAL A 34 -9.95 -3.52 -7.89
N SER A 35 -10.79 -2.67 -8.46
CA SER A 35 -10.41 -1.27 -8.73
C SER A 35 -10.05 -0.51 -7.44
N PHE A 36 -10.78 -0.75 -6.34
CA PHE A 36 -10.46 -0.18 -5.04
C PHE A 36 -9.10 -0.66 -4.52
N ALA A 37 -8.86 -1.98 -4.51
CA ALA A 37 -7.60 -2.56 -4.06
C ALA A 37 -6.40 -2.03 -4.84
N VAL A 38 -6.53 -1.90 -6.17
CA VAL A 38 -5.48 -1.33 -7.03
C VAL A 38 -5.18 0.12 -6.69
N ARG A 39 -6.21 0.96 -6.48
CA ARG A 39 -6.04 2.38 -6.10
C ARG A 39 -5.37 2.52 -4.74
N VAL A 40 -5.80 1.73 -3.75
CA VAL A 40 -5.16 1.68 -2.43
C VAL A 40 -3.70 1.28 -2.56
N GLY A 41 -3.42 0.21 -3.30
CA GLY A 41 -2.05 -0.26 -3.55
C GLY A 41 -1.17 0.82 -4.21
N ALA A 42 -1.71 1.55 -5.19
CA ALA A 42 -1.01 2.65 -5.85
C ALA A 42 -0.64 3.78 -4.86
N ILE A 43 -1.55 4.18 -3.96
CA ILE A 43 -1.29 5.20 -2.94
C ILE A 43 -0.19 4.74 -1.98
N VAL A 44 -0.29 3.50 -1.47
CA VAL A 44 0.71 2.92 -0.57
C VAL A 44 2.08 2.87 -1.23
N TRP A 45 2.13 2.44 -2.49
CA TRP A 45 3.37 2.39 -3.26
C TRP A 45 3.99 3.78 -3.45
N PHE A 46 3.16 4.77 -3.79
CA PHE A 46 3.61 6.14 -3.99
C PHE A 46 4.19 6.75 -2.70
N ILE A 47 3.50 6.60 -1.58
CA ILE A 47 3.98 7.06 -0.26
C ILE A 47 5.30 6.37 0.10
N THR A 48 5.38 5.05 -0.14
CA THR A 48 6.60 4.27 0.12
C THR A 48 7.76 4.78 -0.73
N ALA A 49 7.54 5.00 -2.03
CA ALA A 49 8.57 5.51 -2.94
C ALA A 49 9.08 6.88 -2.53
N ILE A 50 8.18 7.80 -2.16
CA ILE A 50 8.54 9.13 -1.64
C ILE A 50 9.33 8.99 -0.34
N GLY A 51 8.84 8.18 0.61
CA GLY A 51 9.49 7.97 1.90
C GLY A 51 10.92 7.44 1.75
N VAL A 52 11.11 6.43 0.88
CA VAL A 52 12.43 5.88 0.56
C VAL A 52 13.31 6.92 -0.14
N PHE A 53 12.77 7.69 -1.08
CA PHE A 53 13.51 8.77 -1.75
C PHE A 53 13.99 9.83 -0.75
N LEU A 54 13.12 10.30 0.14
CA LEU A 54 13.47 11.29 1.15
C LEU A 54 14.46 10.73 2.17
N TYR A 55 14.28 9.47 2.60
CA TYR A 55 15.23 8.78 3.46
C TYR A 55 16.62 8.71 2.83
N ALA A 56 16.71 8.25 1.57
CA ALA A 56 17.98 8.19 0.85
C ALA A 56 18.60 9.58 0.69
N ARG A 57 17.81 10.59 0.29
CA ARG A 57 18.28 11.97 0.12
C ARG A 57 18.83 12.56 1.41
N THR A 58 18.14 12.37 2.54
CA THR A 58 18.60 12.88 3.83
C THR A 58 19.88 12.19 4.28
N HIS A 59 19.99 10.87 4.09
CA HIS A 59 21.17 10.11 4.50
C HIS A 59 22.38 10.35 3.59
N GLN A 60 22.16 10.62 2.30
CA GLN A 60 23.20 11.09 1.38
C GLN A 60 23.74 12.47 1.78
N THR A 61 22.89 13.34 2.34
CA THR A 61 23.29 14.70 2.73
C THR A 61 24.06 14.73 4.06
N VAL A 62 23.79 13.78 4.98
CA VAL A 62 24.50 13.68 6.28
C VAL A 62 25.87 13.00 6.16
N GLY A 63 26.11 12.27 5.06
CA GLY A 63 27.39 11.57 4.79
C GLY A 63 28.38 12.34 3.91
N GLN A 64 28.15 13.62 3.61
CA GLN A 64 29.07 14.54 2.92
C GLN A 64 29.51 15.63 3.90
#